data_AF-A0AAW2JH15-F1
#
_entry.id   AF-A0AAW2JH15-F1
#
_cell.length_a   1.000
_cell.length_b   1.000
_cell.length_c   1.000
_cell.angle_alpha   90.00
_cell.angle_beta   90.00
_cell.angle_gamma   90.00
#
_symmetry.space_group_name_H-M   'P 1'
#
loop_
_entity.id
_entity.type
_entity.pdbx_description
1 polymer ?
#
loop_
_entity_poly.entity_id
_entity_poly.type
_entity_poly.pdbx_seq_one_letter_code
_entity_poly.pdbx_strand_id
1 'polypeptide(L)' 'MEEIIEGGPWLFQGQPIVLQFWEQGMTLRQRKHSQIPVWIRLKHLPMEYWTDEGLSTVASGVGPRYTLMESLKNVPD' A
#
# COMPACT_ATOMS: atom_id res chain seq x y z
N MET A 1 3.76 11.12 12.75
CA MET A 1 3.43 11.81 11.47
C MET A 1 3.63 10.86 10.29
N GLU A 2 4.71 10.08 10.26
CA GLU A 2 4.85 8.92 9.35
C GLU A 2 3.66 7.95 9.41
N GLU A 3 3.16 7.64 10.60
CA GLU A 3 1.99 6.76 10.79
C GLU A 3 0.73 7.20 10.01
N ILE A 4 0.54 8.51 9.77
CA ILE A 4 -0.61 9.02 9.00
C ILE A 4 -0.36 8.86 7.50
N ILE A 5 0.89 8.84 7.04
CA ILE A 5 1.17 8.61 5.62
C ILE A 5 1.16 7.11 5.32
N GLU A 6 1.67 6.31 6.25
CA GLU A 6 1.80 4.85 6.14
C GLU A 6 0.50 4.10 6.48
N GLY A 7 -0.38 4.71 7.26
CA GLY A 7 -1.65 4.12 7.67
C GLY A 7 -2.65 3.85 6.55
N GLY A 8 -2.39 4.33 5.31
CA GLY A 8 -3.14 3.83 4.15
C GLY A 8 -3.48 4.72 2.96
N PRO A 9 -4.15 4.17 1.93
CA PRO A 9 -5.06 4.94 1.09
C PRO A 9 -6.16 5.63 1.88
N TRP A 10 -6.09 6.95 1.92
CA TRP A 10 -7.09 7.77 2.56
C TRP A 10 -8.27 7.94 1.61
N LEU A 11 -9.49 7.91 2.16
CA LEU A 11 -10.70 8.18 1.39
C LEU A 11 -11.23 9.56 1.80
N PHE A 12 -11.41 10.44 0.81
CA PHE A 12 -12.15 11.69 0.97
C PHE A 12 -13.40 11.61 0.11
N GLN A 13 -14.59 11.66 0.73
CA GLN A 13 -15.88 11.51 0.04
C GLN A 13 -15.99 10.22 -0.80
N GLY A 14 -15.40 9.12 -0.33
CA GLY A 14 -15.37 7.85 -1.06
C GLY A 14 -14.39 7.83 -2.24
N GLN A 15 -13.64 8.90 -2.47
CA GLN A 15 -12.57 8.95 -3.47
C GLN A 15 -11.21 8.73 -2.81
N PRO A 16 -10.34 7.87 -3.38
CA PRO A 16 -9.00 7.68 -2.86
C PRO A 16 -8.15 8.92 -3.08
N ILE A 17 -7.43 9.33 -2.03
CA ILE A 17 -6.42 10.38 -2.08
C ILE A 17 -5.07 9.80 -1.69
N VAL A 18 -4.01 10.32 -2.32
CA VAL A 18 -2.62 9.99 -1.99
C VAL A 18 -2.07 11.16 -1.18
N LEU A 19 -1.63 10.90 0.04
CA LEU A 19 -0.97 11.92 0.86
C LEU A 19 0.49 12.07 0.45
N GLN A 20 0.99 13.31 0.50
CA GLN A 20 2.38 13.63 0.28
C GLN A 20 2.86 14.53 1.42
N PHE A 21 4.07 14.29 1.93
CA PHE A 21 4.69 15.21 2.87
C PHE A 21 4.86 16.58 2.24
N TRP A 22 4.46 17.61 2.99
CA TRP A 22 4.67 18.99 2.57
C TRP A 22 6.12 19.39 2.80
N GLU A 23 6.71 20.06 1.81
CA GLU A 23 8.06 20.61 1.87
C GLU A 23 8.03 22.09 1.44
N GLN A 24 8.90 22.93 2.04
CA GLN A 24 9.01 24.33 1.64
C GLN A 24 9.43 24.44 0.17
N GLY A 25 8.70 25.23 -0.62
CA GLY A 25 8.93 25.38 -2.07
C GLY A 25 8.30 24.29 -2.93
N MET A 26 7.56 23.34 -2.33
CA MET A 26 6.86 22.31 -3.07
C MET A 26 5.77 22.90 -3.98
N THR A 27 5.83 22.58 -5.27
CA THR A 27 4.76 22.91 -6.22
C THR A 27 3.76 21.77 -6.28
N LEU A 28 2.49 22.06 -5.98
CA LEU A 28 1.39 21.11 -6.17
C LEU A 28 1.25 20.81 -7.67
N ARG A 29 1.78 19.67 -8.10
CA ARG A 29 1.62 19.16 -9.46
C ARG A 29 0.65 17.98 -9.41
N GLN A 30 -0.41 18.02 -10.22
CA GLN A 30 -1.20 16.82 -10.48
C GLN A 30 -0.28 15.80 -11.16
N ARG A 31 0.25 14.85 -10.38
CA ARG A 31 0.92 13.71 -10.96
C ARG A 31 -0.16 12.85 -11.59
N LYS A 32 -0.01 12.54 -12.88
CA LYS A 32 -0.81 11.48 -13.50
C LYS A 32 -0.37 10.17 -12.87
N HIS A 33 -1.14 9.68 -11.92
CA HIS A 33 -0.92 8.37 -11.34
C HIS A 33 -1.36 7.33 -12.37
N SER A 34 -0.42 6.58 -12.93
CA SER A 34 -0.72 5.43 -13.81
C SER A 34 -1.18 4.21 -13.02
N GLN A 35 -0.99 4.22 -11.69
CA GLN A 35 -1.34 3.16 -10.77
C GLN A 35 -1.80 3.75 -9.45
N ILE A 36 -2.73 3.08 -8.77
CA ILE A 36 -3.28 3.47 -7.47
C ILE A 36 -2.96 2.40 -6.42
N PRO A 37 -2.56 2.79 -5.19
CA PRO A 37 -2.45 1.83 -4.10
C PRO A 37 -3.85 1.37 -3.69
N VAL A 38 -4.03 0.06 -3.52
CA VAL A 38 -5.26 -0.56 -3.04
C VAL A 38 -4.94 -1.56 -1.96
N TRP A 39 -5.78 -1.64 -0.92
CA TRP A 39 -5.71 -2.77 0.00
C TRP A 39 -6.56 -3.91 -0.50
N ILE A 40 -5.98 -5.10 -0.41
CA ILE A 40 -6.67 -6.35 -0.64
C ILE A 40 -6.78 -7.10 0.69
N ARG A 41 -7.96 -7.66 0.94
CA ARG A 41 -8.17 -8.55 2.08
C ARG A 41 -8.16 -9.99 1.57
N LEU A 42 -7.09 -10.71 1.83
CA LEU A 42 -6.97 -12.12 1.49
C LEU A 42 -7.82 -12.95 2.46
N LYS A 43 -8.97 -13.44 1.99
CA LYS A 43 -9.83 -14.33 2.78
C LYS A 43 -9.35 -15.77 2.61
N HIS A 44 -9.30 -16.52 3.70
CA HIS A 44 -8.95 -17.95 3.69
C HIS A 44 -7.53 -18.26 3.17
N LEU A 45 -6.57 -17.37 3.38
CA LEU A 45 -5.17 -17.65 3.09
C LEU A 45 -4.67 -18.77 4.02
N PRO A 46 -4.22 -19.93 3.49
CA PRO A 46 -3.66 -20.99 4.32
C PRO A 46 -2.46 -20.50 5.14
N MET A 47 -2.27 -21.04 6.35
CA MET A 47 -1.20 -20.61 7.26
C MET A 47 0.20 -20.72 6.65
N GLU A 48 0.42 -21.66 5.73
CA GLU A 48 1.69 -21.87 5.02
C GLU A 48 2.12 -20.64 4.20
N TYR A 49 1.16 -19.82 3.75
CA TYR A 49 1.42 -18.61 2.97
C TYR A 49 1.57 -17.34 3.83
N TRP A 50 1.46 -17.43 5.16
CA TRP A 50 1.74 -16.33 6.10
C TRP A 50 3.24 -16.15 6.35
N THR A 51 4.01 -16.19 5.27
CA THR A 51 5.44 -15.92 5.22
C THR A 51 5.67 -14.78 4.22
N ASP A 52 6.80 -14.09 4.32
CA ASP A 52 7.15 -13.04 3.35
C ASP A 52 7.06 -13.55 1.90
N GLU A 53 7.66 -14.71 1.65
CA GLU A 53 7.66 -15.37 0.34
C GLU A 53 6.24 -15.78 -0.10
N GLY A 54 5.44 -16.33 0.82
CA GLY A 54 4.06 -16.72 0.54
C GLY A 54 3.15 -15.54 0.20
N LEU A 55 3.24 -14.45 0.98
CA LEU A 55 2.49 -13.22 0.74
C LEU A 55 2.92 -12.55 -0.57
N SER A 56 4.22 -12.49 -0.84
CA SER A 56 4.77 -11.96 -2.10
C SER A 56 4.27 -12.75 -3.30
N THR A 57 4.24 -14.09 -3.20
CA THR A 57 3.73 -14.98 -4.25
C THR A 57 2.26 -14.70 -4.53
N VAL A 58 1.41 -14.62 -3.51
CA VAL A 58 -0.02 -14.34 -3.69
C VAL A 58 -0.26 -12.93 -4.24
N ALA A 59 0.47 -11.92 -3.72
CA ALA A 59 0.38 -10.55 -4.19
C ALA A 59 0.77 -10.41 -5.67
N SER A 60 1.77 -11.19 -6.13
CA SER A 60 2.20 -11.18 -7.53
C SER A 60 1.10 -11.59 -8.51
N GLY A 61 0.15 -12.43 -8.08
CA GLY A 61 -1.01 -12.84 -8.88
C GLY A 61 -2.07 -11.74 -9.07
N VAL A 62 -2.06 -10.71 -8.22
CA VAL A 62 -3.04 -9.61 -8.27
C VAL A 62 -2.63 -8.55 -9.29
N GLY A 63 -1.33 -8.31 -9.49
CA GLY A 63 -0.87 -7.36 -10.49
C GLY A 63 0.65 -7.25 -10.64
N PRO A 64 1.13 -6.86 -11.83
CA PRO A 64 2.54 -6.71 -12.09
C PRO A 64 3.07 -5.48 -11.36
N ARG A 65 3.95 -5.73 -10.39
CA ARG A 65 4.71 -4.76 -9.58
C ARG A 65 3.94 -4.10 -8.45
N TYR A 66 3.66 -4.90 -7.43
CA TYR A 66 3.97 -4.50 -6.07
C TYR A 66 4.66 -5.70 -5.39
N THR A 67 5.99 -5.65 -5.25
CA THR A 67 6.60 -6.08 -3.98
C THR A 67 5.75 -5.41 -2.92
N LEU A 68 5.13 -6.18 -2.02
CA LEU A 68 4.33 -5.66 -0.90
C LEU A 68 4.98 -4.34 -0.49
N MET A 69 4.34 -3.20 -0.75
CA MET A 69 4.74 -1.96 -0.09
C MET A 69 4.49 -2.31 1.37
N GLU A 70 5.53 -2.83 2.03
CA GLU A 70 5.50 -3.45 3.34
C GLU A 70 5.35 -4.99 3.45
N SER A 71 6.37 -5.73 2.99
CA SER A 71 6.98 -6.73 3.90
C SER A 71 7.87 -6.05 4.97
N LEU A 72 7.62 -4.77 5.26
CA LEU A 72 8.63 -3.84 5.78
C LEU A 72 8.25 -3.14 7.09
N LYS A 73 7.19 -3.57 7.77
CA LYS A 73 7.03 -3.31 9.21
C LYS A 73 6.55 -4.59 9.86
N ASN A 74 7.48 -5.51 10.04
CA ASN A 74 7.48 -6.50 11.12
C ASN A 74 6.10 -6.91 11.64
N VAL A 75 5.57 -8.03 11.14
CA VAL A 75 4.62 -8.85 11.89
C VAL A 75 5.26 -9.15 13.26
N PRO A 76 4.71 -8.66 14.38
CA PRO A 76 3.78 -9.49 15.17
C PRO A 76 2.64 -8.70 15.86
N ASP A 77 1.56 -9.43 16.18
CA ASP A 77 0.34 -9.08 16.93
C ASP A 77 0.04 -7.60 17.28
#